data_AF-A0A086ZMQ0-F1
#
_entry.id   AF-A0A086ZMQ0-F1
#
_cell.length_a   1.000
_cell.length_b   1.000
_cell.length_c   1.000
_cell.angle_alpha   90.00
_cell.angle_beta   90.00
_cell.angle_gamma   90.00
#
_symmetry.space_group_name_H-M   'P 1'
#
loop_
_entity.id
_entity.type
_entity.pdbx_description
1 polymer ?
#
loop_
_entity_poly.entity_id
_entity_poly.type
_entity_poly.pdbx_seq_one_letter_code
_entity_poly.pdbx_strand_id
1 'polypeptide(L)'
;MLALEYDKNQRRFEDEVETRSSITDVDLAVMARYKTELGTSASDEQILRSRGFLHDGHLTNAGVLLFSANPTKFMPWARVRVIRFDDNKMETGRRLNIVKDRTFDGPLPKTIEDAQQFISSQLREFQYLGDDGKFKVIPEYPEFAWFEGLVNAVAHRDYAMSGDYIRVMMYDDRLEITSPGKLPNIVTLQNMKYTRWSRNPTIARTLVEFGWVRELNEGVQRIYDEMADFFLREPTFSEPNGSSVQLTLENSATSRILRREDSIASDFGKETLNNLSEYELAALQYVYGKGKVTVKELSDYLGRSGKVSRPILKSLVEKRMLDWHGNSLHDPSQYYSLHPSK
;
A
#
# COMPACT_ATOMS: atom_id res chain seq x y z
N MET A 1 26.90 -12.88 17.49
CA MET A 1 26.91 -14.34 17.23
C MET A 1 25.50 -14.82 16.94
N LEU A 2 24.54 -14.63 17.86
CA LEU A 2 23.10 -14.97 17.67
C LEU A 2 22.44 -14.35 16.42
N ALA A 3 22.65 -13.07 16.13
CA ALA A 3 22.09 -12.43 14.92
C ALA A 3 22.54 -13.08 13.60
N LEU A 4 23.76 -13.62 13.56
CA LEU A 4 24.32 -14.33 12.41
C LEU A 4 23.80 -15.78 12.29
N GLU A 5 23.34 -16.37 13.40
CA GLU A 5 22.73 -17.71 13.44
C GLU A 5 21.27 -17.67 12.97
N TYR A 6 20.53 -16.62 13.30
CA TYR A 6 19.19 -16.36 12.75
C TYR A 6 19.24 -16.10 11.24
N ASP A 7 20.22 -15.33 10.77
CA ASP A 7 20.39 -15.02 9.34
C ASP A 7 20.78 -16.27 8.50
N LYS A 8 21.33 -17.30 9.16
CA LYS A 8 21.64 -18.62 8.59
C LYS A 8 20.55 -19.67 8.81
N ASN A 9 19.42 -19.31 9.43
CA ASN A 9 18.31 -20.22 9.75
C ASN A 9 18.74 -21.44 10.63
N GLN A 10 19.82 -21.30 11.41
CA GLN A 10 20.34 -22.35 12.32
C GLN A 10 19.60 -22.37 13.67
N ARG A 11 18.98 -21.24 14.02
CA ARG A 11 18.03 -21.06 15.11
C ARG A 11 16.95 -20.12 14.60
N ARG A 12 15.67 -20.34 14.92
CA ARG A 12 14.58 -19.45 14.52
C ARG A 12 14.07 -18.72 15.74
N PHE A 13 14.06 -17.39 15.67
CA PHE A 13 13.59 -16.57 16.78
C PHE A 13 12.15 -16.91 17.18
N GLU A 14 11.28 -17.23 16.20
CA GLU A 14 9.89 -17.57 16.44
C GLU A 14 9.69 -18.88 17.26
N ASP A 15 10.66 -19.79 17.23
CA ASP A 15 10.61 -21.09 17.93
C ASP A 15 11.19 -21.02 19.35
N GLU A 16 11.81 -19.91 19.73
CA GLU A 16 12.39 -19.75 21.07
C GLU A 16 11.30 -19.61 22.13
N VAL A 17 11.52 -20.23 23.29
CA VAL A 17 10.59 -20.20 24.42
C VAL A 17 10.74 -18.88 25.19
N GLU A 18 9.66 -18.13 25.34
CA GLU A 18 9.60 -16.95 26.21
C GLU A 18 9.24 -17.40 27.62
N THR A 19 10.27 -17.57 28.45
CA THR A 19 10.15 -18.12 29.81
C THR A 19 9.30 -17.27 30.76
N ARG A 20 9.03 -16.00 30.44
CA ARG A 20 8.14 -15.15 31.25
C ARG A 20 6.66 -15.36 30.91
N SER A 21 6.36 -16.05 29.81
CA SER A 21 4.99 -16.29 29.35
C SER A 21 4.40 -17.57 29.94
N SER A 22 3.09 -17.72 29.86
CA SER A 22 2.39 -18.94 30.27
C SER A 22 1.09 -19.10 29.51
N ILE A 23 0.42 -20.23 29.67
CA ILE A 23 -0.91 -20.45 29.08
C ILE A 23 -1.95 -19.43 29.54
N THR A 24 -1.77 -18.80 30.71
CA THR A 24 -2.71 -17.78 31.20
C THR A 24 -2.58 -16.44 30.47
N ASP A 25 -1.49 -16.23 29.72
CA ASP A 25 -1.30 -15.02 28.91
C ASP A 25 -2.03 -15.11 27.55
N VAL A 26 -2.68 -16.24 27.24
CA VAL A 26 -3.36 -16.50 25.97
C VAL A 26 -4.69 -15.74 25.86
N ASP A 27 -4.93 -15.14 24.70
CA ASP A 27 -6.18 -14.48 24.35
C ASP A 27 -7.23 -15.53 23.94
N LEU A 28 -8.23 -15.72 24.79
CA LEU A 28 -9.28 -16.71 24.58
C LEU A 28 -10.12 -16.44 23.32
N ALA A 29 -10.29 -15.17 22.91
CA ALA A 29 -11.06 -14.84 21.71
C ALA A 29 -10.28 -15.22 20.44
N VAL A 30 -8.97 -14.97 20.42
CA VAL A 30 -8.11 -15.42 19.31
C VAL A 30 -8.06 -16.94 19.23
N MET A 31 -7.92 -17.64 20.36
CA MET A 31 -7.95 -19.10 20.39
C MET A 31 -9.30 -19.68 19.96
N ALA A 32 -10.41 -19.08 20.39
CA ALA A 32 -11.74 -19.49 19.97
C ALA A 32 -11.89 -19.37 18.45
N ARG A 33 -11.47 -18.25 17.87
CA ARG A 33 -11.46 -18.07 16.41
C ARG A 33 -10.58 -19.10 15.71
N TYR A 34 -9.36 -19.32 16.19
CA TYR A 34 -8.43 -20.28 15.60
C TYR A 34 -9.00 -21.71 15.61
N LYS A 35 -9.66 -22.12 16.69
CA LYS A 35 -10.36 -23.41 16.77
C LYS A 35 -11.46 -23.55 15.73
N THR A 36 -12.23 -22.49 15.50
CA THR A 36 -13.27 -22.45 14.47
C THR A 36 -12.68 -22.66 13.08
N GLU A 37 -11.61 -21.95 12.74
CA GLU A 37 -10.92 -22.09 11.43
C GLU A 37 -10.33 -23.50 11.25
N LEU A 38 -9.80 -24.10 12.32
CA LEU A 38 -9.28 -25.45 12.30
C LEU A 38 -10.37 -26.54 12.32
N GLY A 39 -11.63 -26.19 12.57
CA GLY A 39 -12.74 -27.14 12.71
C GLY A 39 -12.52 -28.15 13.84
N THR A 40 -11.91 -27.74 14.95
CA THR A 40 -11.53 -28.64 16.06
C THR A 40 -12.17 -28.29 17.40
N SER A 41 -12.38 -29.31 18.24
CA SER A 41 -12.87 -29.19 19.62
C SER A 41 -11.79 -29.48 20.66
N ALA A 42 -10.53 -29.66 20.25
CA ALA A 42 -9.41 -29.86 21.17
C ALA A 42 -9.25 -28.67 22.14
N SER A 43 -8.69 -28.95 23.32
CA SER A 43 -8.39 -27.88 24.29
C SER A 43 -7.30 -26.93 23.76
N ASP A 44 -7.31 -25.70 24.25
CA ASP A 44 -6.35 -24.66 23.84
C ASP A 44 -4.91 -25.13 24.08
N GLU A 45 -4.64 -25.78 25.21
CA GLU A 45 -3.31 -26.33 25.52
C GLU A 45 -2.87 -27.40 24.51
N GLN A 46 -3.76 -28.33 24.15
CA GLN A 46 -3.45 -29.37 23.17
C GLN A 46 -3.12 -28.77 21.80
N ILE A 47 -3.85 -27.75 21.37
CA ILE A 47 -3.61 -27.06 20.09
C ILE A 47 -2.26 -26.35 20.12
N LEU A 48 -2.01 -25.55 21.17
CA LEU A 48 -0.76 -24.80 21.31
C LEU A 48 0.45 -25.74 21.38
N ARG A 49 0.38 -26.85 22.14
CA ARG A 49 1.47 -27.84 22.21
C ARG A 49 1.71 -28.56 20.88
N SER A 50 0.64 -29.10 20.28
CA SER A 50 0.75 -29.89 19.05
C SER A 50 1.29 -29.08 17.86
N ARG A 51 1.15 -27.76 17.89
CA ARG A 51 1.64 -26.84 16.85
C ARG A 51 2.96 -26.15 17.14
N GLY A 52 3.57 -26.43 18.30
CA GLY A 52 4.86 -25.84 18.69
C GLY A 52 4.75 -24.42 19.26
N PHE A 53 3.57 -24.01 19.72
CA PHE A 53 3.37 -22.71 20.37
C PHE A 53 3.56 -22.75 21.89
N LEU A 54 3.58 -23.94 22.50
CA LEU A 54 3.73 -24.12 23.94
C LEU A 54 4.70 -25.27 24.25
N HIS A 55 5.75 -24.97 25.00
CA HIS A 55 6.74 -25.93 25.51
C HIS A 55 6.89 -25.75 27.02
N ASP A 56 6.79 -26.85 27.78
CA ASP A 56 6.96 -26.86 29.24
C ASP A 56 6.16 -25.79 29.99
N GLY A 57 4.95 -25.46 29.51
CA GLY A 57 4.04 -24.48 30.12
C GLY A 57 4.28 -23.03 29.70
N HIS A 58 5.29 -22.77 28.87
CA HIS A 58 5.66 -21.46 28.35
C HIS A 58 5.40 -21.36 26.85
N LEU A 59 4.98 -20.20 26.36
CA LEU A 59 4.77 -19.97 24.94
C LEU A 59 6.11 -19.81 24.23
N THR A 60 6.16 -20.21 22.95
CA THR A 60 7.22 -19.76 22.05
C THR A 60 7.00 -18.30 21.66
N ASN A 61 7.99 -17.63 21.09
CA ASN A 61 7.83 -16.28 20.56
C ASN A 61 6.72 -16.20 19.51
N ALA A 62 6.57 -17.21 18.65
CA ALA A 62 5.42 -17.33 17.76
C ALA A 62 4.11 -17.42 18.55
N GLY A 63 4.06 -18.25 19.60
CA GLY A 63 2.90 -18.38 20.48
C GLY A 63 2.51 -17.07 21.15
N VAL A 64 3.50 -16.31 21.64
CA VAL A 64 3.31 -14.98 22.21
C VAL A 64 2.74 -14.02 21.16
N LEU A 65 3.36 -13.93 19.99
CA LEU A 65 2.96 -12.99 18.95
C LEU A 65 1.55 -13.28 18.43
N LEU A 66 1.22 -14.55 18.20
CA LEU A 66 -0.04 -14.95 17.59
C LEU A 66 -1.20 -15.04 18.58
N PHE A 67 -0.94 -15.44 19.82
CA PHE A 67 -2.00 -15.85 20.75
C PHE A 67 -1.96 -15.15 22.10
N SER A 68 -0.91 -14.40 22.48
CA SER A 68 -0.95 -13.69 23.76
C SER A 68 -1.91 -12.49 23.69
N ALA A 69 -2.67 -12.27 24.75
CA ALA A 69 -3.51 -11.07 24.90
C ALA A 69 -2.69 -9.77 24.90
N ASN A 70 -1.44 -9.83 25.37
CA ASN A 70 -0.55 -8.66 25.46
C ASN A 70 0.88 -9.02 25.00
N PRO A 71 1.14 -9.23 23.70
CA PRO A 71 2.48 -9.61 23.22
C PRO A 71 3.56 -8.59 23.57
N THR A 72 3.21 -7.30 23.66
CA THR A 72 4.14 -6.22 24.00
C THR A 72 4.65 -6.22 25.44
N LYS A 73 4.02 -6.99 26.33
CA LYS A 73 4.59 -7.33 27.65
C LYS A 73 5.94 -8.05 27.52
N PHE A 74 6.08 -8.86 26.48
CA PHE A 74 7.26 -9.68 26.22
C PHE A 74 8.18 -9.03 25.19
N MET A 75 7.57 -8.53 24.10
CA MET A 75 8.25 -7.89 22.97
C MET A 75 7.65 -6.50 22.72
N PRO A 76 8.11 -5.44 23.39
CA PRO A 76 7.53 -4.09 23.29
C PRO A 76 7.48 -3.50 21.86
N TRP A 77 8.27 -4.06 20.95
CA TRP A 77 8.34 -3.69 19.54
C TRP A 77 7.36 -4.45 18.63
N ALA A 78 6.63 -5.44 19.15
CA ALA A 78 5.64 -6.24 18.43
C ALA A 78 4.33 -5.45 18.23
N ARG A 79 4.39 -4.42 17.39
CA ARG A 79 3.27 -3.52 17.11
C ARG A 79 3.28 -2.99 15.69
N VAL A 80 2.11 -2.58 15.22
CA VAL A 80 1.91 -1.82 13.97
C VAL A 80 1.45 -0.42 14.36
N ARG A 81 2.10 0.61 13.82
CA ARG A 81 1.66 2.00 13.98
C ARG A 81 1.23 2.56 12.64
N VAL A 82 0.01 3.09 12.57
CA VAL A 82 -0.56 3.72 11.38
C VAL A 82 -0.64 5.22 11.63
N ILE A 83 -0.02 6.01 10.76
CA ILE A 83 0.02 7.47 10.85
C ILE A 83 -0.48 8.05 9.53
N ARG A 84 -1.41 9.00 9.60
CA ARG A 84 -1.84 9.79 8.44
C ARG A 84 -1.37 11.23 8.56
N PHE A 85 -0.77 11.72 7.48
CA PHE A 85 -0.29 13.09 7.33
C PHE A 85 -1.20 13.91 6.42
N ASP A 86 -1.25 15.22 6.67
CA ASP A 86 -1.93 16.23 5.84
C ASP A 86 -0.94 16.92 4.88
N ASP A 87 -0.16 16.13 4.14
CA ASP A 87 0.72 16.57 3.04
C ASP A 87 1.35 15.31 2.39
N ASN A 88 2.15 15.51 1.34
CA ASN A 88 3.03 14.51 0.74
C ASN A 88 4.34 14.30 1.51
N LYS A 89 4.56 15.04 2.60
CA LYS A 89 5.78 14.98 3.42
C LYS A 89 5.45 15.04 4.90
N MET A 90 6.32 14.41 5.69
CA MET A 90 6.26 14.52 7.14
C MET A 90 6.91 15.85 7.57
N GLU A 91 6.16 16.68 8.28
CA GLU A 91 6.66 17.90 8.90
C GLU A 91 6.92 17.69 10.40
N THR A 92 7.67 18.61 11.01
CA THR A 92 8.11 18.49 12.41
C THR A 92 7.91 19.78 13.20
N GLY A 93 7.97 19.68 14.52
CA GLY A 93 7.88 20.82 15.42
C GLY A 93 6.55 21.56 15.26
N ARG A 94 6.61 22.89 15.08
CA ARG A 94 5.41 23.74 14.91
C ARG A 94 4.62 23.45 13.63
N ARG A 95 5.18 22.70 12.68
CA ARG A 95 4.53 22.35 11.40
C ARG A 95 3.99 20.92 11.39
N LEU A 96 3.97 20.22 12.52
CA LEU A 96 3.51 18.84 12.62
C LEU A 96 2.14 18.68 11.95
N ASN A 97 2.08 17.82 10.94
CA ASN A 97 0.92 17.64 10.07
C ASN A 97 0.28 16.25 10.24
N ILE A 98 0.32 15.70 11.46
CA ILE A 98 -0.31 14.41 11.77
C ILE A 98 -1.81 14.62 11.97
N VAL A 99 -2.63 13.95 11.15
CA VAL A 99 -4.10 13.97 11.24
C VAL A 99 -4.59 12.84 12.14
N LYS A 100 -3.96 11.66 12.01
CA LYS A 100 -4.29 10.46 12.77
C LYS A 100 -3.04 9.70 13.12
N ASP A 101 -3.06 9.09 14.29
CA ASP A 101 -1.98 8.26 14.82
C ASP A 101 -2.58 7.18 15.72
N ARG A 102 -2.43 5.92 15.32
CA ARG A 102 -2.93 4.78 16.10
C ARG A 102 -1.89 3.67 16.10
N THR A 103 -1.71 3.07 17.27
CA THR A 103 -0.86 1.89 17.47
C THR A 103 -1.72 0.68 17.79
N PHE A 104 -1.37 -0.45 17.20
CA PHE A 104 -1.98 -1.77 17.38
C PHE A 104 -0.91 -2.72 17.91
N ASP A 105 -1.12 -3.24 19.11
CA ASP A 105 -0.11 -3.96 19.89
C ASP A 105 -0.65 -5.23 20.57
N GLY A 106 -1.81 -5.71 20.10
CA GLY A 106 -2.38 -6.99 20.48
C GLY A 106 -1.78 -8.17 19.71
N PRO A 107 -2.35 -9.38 19.86
CA PRO A 107 -1.93 -10.55 19.08
C PRO A 107 -2.04 -10.28 17.58
N LEU A 108 -1.14 -10.84 16.78
CA LEU A 108 -1.01 -10.53 15.34
C LEU A 108 -2.32 -10.65 14.56
N PRO A 109 -3.19 -11.66 14.78
CA PRO A 109 -4.48 -11.73 14.09
C PRO A 109 -5.39 -10.52 14.36
N LYS A 110 -5.46 -10.06 15.62
CA LYS A 110 -6.23 -8.85 15.99
C LYS A 110 -5.56 -7.59 15.44
N THR A 111 -4.23 -7.52 15.53
CA THR A 111 -3.45 -6.40 15.00
C THR A 111 -3.68 -6.20 13.51
N ILE A 112 -3.70 -7.28 12.72
CA ILE A 112 -4.00 -7.23 11.28
C ILE A 112 -5.42 -6.71 11.03
N GLU A 113 -6.42 -7.27 11.72
CA GLU A 113 -7.83 -6.90 11.56
C GLU A 113 -8.11 -5.44 11.95
N ASP A 114 -7.64 -5.04 13.13
CA ASP A 114 -7.84 -3.68 13.65
C ASP A 114 -7.09 -2.64 12.79
N ALA A 115 -5.89 -2.97 12.31
CA ALA A 115 -5.16 -2.10 11.40
C ALA A 115 -5.83 -2.04 10.02
N GLN A 116 -6.36 -3.15 9.49
CA GLN A 116 -7.12 -3.18 8.24
C GLN A 116 -8.34 -2.25 8.32
N GLN A 117 -9.16 -2.40 9.36
CA GLN A 117 -10.34 -1.56 9.57
C GLN A 117 -9.97 -0.08 9.68
N PHE A 118 -8.90 0.22 10.41
CA PHE A 118 -8.44 1.59 10.56
C PHE A 118 -7.90 2.17 9.25
N ILE A 119 -7.02 1.47 8.53
CA ILE A 119 -6.48 1.92 7.24
C ILE A 119 -7.62 2.15 6.26
N SER A 120 -8.54 1.18 6.12
CA SER A 120 -9.72 1.31 5.26
C SER A 120 -10.53 2.57 5.59
N SER A 121 -10.79 2.86 6.87
CA SER A 121 -11.51 4.07 7.29
C SER A 121 -10.78 5.39 6.98
N GLN A 122 -9.48 5.35 6.67
CA GLN A 122 -8.66 6.51 6.33
C GLN A 122 -8.45 6.67 4.82
N LEU A 123 -8.79 5.65 4.02
CA LEU A 123 -8.70 5.72 2.57
C LEU A 123 -9.85 6.53 1.99
N ARG A 124 -9.55 7.27 0.92
CA ARG A 124 -10.56 8.01 0.19
C ARG A 124 -11.39 7.05 -0.65
N GLU A 125 -12.67 7.39 -0.81
CA GLU A 125 -13.56 6.78 -1.79
C GLU A 125 -13.93 7.82 -2.85
N PHE A 126 -13.90 7.39 -4.10
CA PHE A 126 -14.27 8.20 -5.25
C PHE A 126 -15.54 7.63 -5.87
N GLN A 127 -16.47 8.50 -6.24
CA GLN A 127 -17.69 8.09 -6.94
C GLN A 127 -17.61 8.50 -8.40
N TYR A 128 -18.06 7.63 -9.30
CA TYR A 128 -18.20 7.93 -10.72
C TYR A 128 -19.49 7.31 -11.27
N LEU A 129 -20.01 7.85 -12.37
CA LEU A 129 -21.19 7.30 -13.05
C LEU A 129 -20.74 6.25 -14.08
N GLY A 130 -21.08 4.98 -13.84
CA GLY A 130 -20.80 3.89 -14.77
C GLY A 130 -21.64 3.95 -16.05
N ASP A 131 -21.23 3.20 -17.07
CA ASP A 131 -21.91 3.13 -18.37
C ASP A 131 -23.34 2.57 -18.28
N ASP A 132 -23.66 1.88 -17.18
CA ASP A 132 -25.00 1.41 -16.83
C ASP A 132 -25.87 2.49 -16.17
N GLY A 133 -25.38 3.73 -16.09
CA GLY A 133 -26.07 4.87 -15.47
C GLY A 133 -26.13 4.80 -13.95
N LYS A 134 -25.32 3.93 -13.31
CA LYS A 134 -25.29 3.79 -11.84
C LYS A 134 -24.00 4.36 -11.26
N PHE A 135 -24.11 5.01 -10.11
CA PHE A 135 -22.94 5.45 -9.37
C PHE A 135 -22.18 4.26 -8.80
N LYS A 136 -20.87 4.25 -9.02
CA LYS A 136 -19.93 3.24 -8.53
C LYS A 136 -18.88 3.91 -7.65
N VAL A 137 -18.47 3.22 -6.59
CA VAL A 137 -17.44 3.66 -5.66
C VAL A 137 -16.12 2.96 -6.02
N ILE A 138 -15.04 3.73 -6.16
CA ILE A 138 -13.67 3.22 -6.33
C ILE A 138 -12.84 3.68 -5.11
N PRO A 139 -12.22 2.76 -4.37
CA PRO A 139 -11.31 3.12 -3.29
C PRO A 139 -10.00 3.72 -3.83
N GLU A 140 -9.31 4.51 -3.01
CA GLU A 140 -8.03 5.14 -3.35
C GLU A 140 -6.93 4.16 -3.76
N TYR A 141 -6.97 2.95 -3.20
CA TYR A 141 -6.11 1.83 -3.57
C TYR A 141 -6.96 0.55 -3.64
N PRO A 142 -6.59 -0.42 -4.49
CA PRO A 142 -7.17 -1.76 -4.41
C PRO A 142 -6.93 -2.33 -3.01
N GLU A 143 -8.00 -2.83 -2.37
CA GLU A 143 -7.94 -3.35 -0.99
C GLU A 143 -6.86 -4.42 -0.84
N PHE A 144 -6.80 -5.32 -1.82
CA PHE A 144 -5.83 -6.41 -1.84
C PHE A 144 -4.38 -5.90 -1.72
N ALA A 145 -4.01 -4.83 -2.45
CA ALA A 145 -2.61 -4.40 -2.55
C ALA A 145 -2.01 -3.94 -1.22
N TRP A 146 -2.71 -3.05 -0.50
CA TRP A 146 -2.23 -2.55 0.78
C TRP A 146 -2.44 -3.56 1.90
N PHE A 147 -3.50 -4.39 1.84
CA PHE A 147 -3.75 -5.40 2.84
C PHE A 147 -2.70 -6.52 2.78
N GLU A 148 -2.41 -7.04 1.58
CA GLU A 148 -1.32 -8.00 1.35
C GLU A 148 0.03 -7.41 1.78
N GLY A 149 0.26 -6.12 1.51
CA GLY A 149 1.44 -5.40 2.00
C GLY A 149 1.55 -5.37 3.54
N LEU A 150 0.44 -5.13 4.23
CA LEU A 150 0.37 -5.14 5.69
C LEU A 150 0.64 -6.54 6.25
N VAL A 151 -0.02 -7.55 5.69
CA VAL A 151 0.13 -8.95 6.14
C VAL A 151 1.55 -9.45 5.88
N ASN A 152 2.14 -9.11 4.72
CA ASN A 152 3.55 -9.42 4.43
C ASN A 152 4.50 -8.70 5.39
N ALA A 153 4.23 -7.44 5.72
CA ALA A 153 5.03 -6.72 6.72
C ALA A 153 5.00 -7.42 8.08
N VAL A 154 3.85 -7.96 8.50
CA VAL A 154 3.70 -8.73 9.74
C VAL A 154 4.38 -10.10 9.65
N ALA A 155 4.08 -10.88 8.61
CA ALA A 155 4.59 -12.24 8.45
C ALA A 155 6.11 -12.30 8.30
N HIS A 156 6.73 -11.31 7.64
CA HIS A 156 8.16 -11.30 7.33
C HIS A 156 9.00 -10.39 8.22
N ARG A 157 8.41 -9.71 9.22
CA ARG A 157 9.13 -8.85 10.15
C ARG A 157 10.26 -9.62 10.86
N ASP A 158 11.39 -8.97 11.06
CA ASP A 158 12.42 -9.47 11.97
C ASP A 158 12.03 -9.23 13.44
N TYR A 159 11.45 -10.26 14.08
CA TYR A 159 11.05 -10.22 15.49
C TYR A 159 12.19 -10.22 16.51
N ALA A 160 13.40 -10.61 16.10
CA ALA A 160 14.59 -10.47 16.93
C ALA A 160 15.10 -9.02 16.98
N MET A 161 14.78 -8.20 15.97
CA MET A 161 15.17 -6.78 15.93
C MET A 161 14.32 -5.94 16.90
N SER A 162 14.89 -5.67 18.07
CA SER A 162 14.31 -4.78 19.08
C SER A 162 14.48 -3.30 18.71
N GLY A 163 13.55 -2.45 19.18
CA GLY A 163 13.67 -0.99 19.09
C GLY A 163 13.05 -0.36 17.84
N ASP A 164 12.60 -1.17 16.88
CA ASP A 164 11.85 -0.71 15.71
C ASP A 164 10.53 -1.48 15.54
N TYR A 165 9.54 -0.93 14.85
CA TYR A 165 8.21 -1.51 14.69
C TYR A 165 7.65 -1.25 13.30
N ILE A 166 6.61 -2.00 12.91
CA ILE A 166 6.00 -1.83 11.58
C ILE A 166 5.31 -0.46 11.55
N ARG A 167 5.55 0.29 10.48
CA ARG A 167 4.90 1.59 10.23
C ARG A 167 4.09 1.52 8.96
N VAL A 168 2.86 2.01 9.02
CA VAL A 168 2.07 2.38 7.85
C VAL A 168 1.94 3.90 7.85
N MET A 169 2.55 4.55 6.87
CA MET A 169 2.54 6.00 6.72
C MET A 169 1.69 6.37 5.51
N MET A 170 0.60 7.09 5.77
CA MET A 170 -0.35 7.52 4.75
C MET A 170 -0.13 8.99 4.45
N TYR A 171 0.33 9.28 3.25
CA TYR A 171 0.46 10.63 2.71
C TYR A 171 -0.70 10.94 1.79
N ASP A 172 -0.71 12.14 1.21
CA ASP A 172 -1.73 12.54 0.25
C ASP A 172 -1.54 11.92 -1.14
N ASP A 173 -0.32 11.48 -1.47
CA ASP A 173 0.04 10.90 -2.78
C ASP A 173 0.46 9.42 -2.72
N ARG A 174 0.65 8.85 -1.52
CA ARG A 174 1.11 7.47 -1.38
C ARG A 174 0.83 6.87 0.00
N LEU A 175 0.85 5.54 0.05
CA LEU A 175 0.85 4.74 1.25
C LEU A 175 2.18 3.98 1.33
N GLU A 176 2.88 4.09 2.46
CA GLU A 176 4.14 3.41 2.72
C GLU A 176 3.98 2.41 3.86
N ILE A 177 4.37 1.15 3.65
CA ILE A 177 4.39 0.10 4.67
C ILE A 177 5.85 -0.31 4.88
N THR A 178 6.40 -0.01 6.06
CA THR A 178 7.78 -0.32 6.41
C THR A 178 7.83 -1.40 7.49
N SER A 179 8.55 -2.48 7.22
CA SER A 179 8.79 -3.57 8.17
C SER A 179 10.28 -3.67 8.56
N PRO A 180 10.62 -3.72 9.86
CA PRO A 180 11.99 -3.95 10.31
C PRO A 180 12.58 -5.28 9.87
N GLY A 181 13.87 -5.27 9.50
CA GLY A 181 14.61 -6.41 8.95
C GLY A 181 14.90 -6.26 7.47
N LYS A 182 16.05 -6.76 7.02
CA LYS A 182 16.40 -6.83 5.59
C LYS A 182 15.72 -8.02 4.91
N LEU A 183 15.70 -7.97 3.58
CA LEU A 183 15.49 -9.18 2.80
C LEU A 183 16.55 -10.23 3.16
N PRO A 184 16.18 -11.52 3.21
CA PRO A 184 17.16 -12.59 3.40
C PRO A 184 18.16 -12.60 2.24
N ASN A 185 19.36 -13.16 2.45
CA ASN A 185 20.41 -13.20 1.43
C ASN A 185 20.01 -13.89 0.10
N ILE A 186 18.95 -14.71 0.10
CA ILE A 186 18.45 -15.40 -1.10
C ILE A 186 17.36 -14.62 -1.86
N VAL A 187 16.79 -13.58 -1.24
CA VAL A 187 15.76 -12.72 -1.84
C VAL A 187 16.35 -11.34 -2.10
N THR A 188 16.03 -10.79 -3.26
CA THR A 188 16.43 -9.47 -3.74
C THR A 188 15.18 -8.75 -4.25
N LEU A 189 15.25 -7.42 -4.37
CA LEU A 189 14.16 -6.64 -4.95
C LEU A 189 13.77 -7.11 -6.37
N GLN A 190 14.72 -7.68 -7.11
CA GLN A 190 14.51 -8.18 -8.47
C GLN A 190 13.82 -9.54 -8.50
N ASN A 191 14.10 -10.42 -7.53
CA ASN A 191 13.60 -11.79 -7.53
C ASN A 191 12.46 -12.05 -6.53
N MET A 192 12.12 -11.09 -5.65
CA MET A 192 11.11 -11.28 -4.59
C MET A 192 9.72 -11.62 -5.12
N LYS A 193 9.42 -11.25 -6.38
CA LYS A 193 8.18 -11.64 -7.07
C LYS A 193 8.03 -13.16 -7.24
N TYR A 194 9.15 -13.89 -7.32
CA TYR A 194 9.17 -15.31 -7.70
C TYR A 194 9.90 -16.19 -6.68
N THR A 195 10.55 -15.59 -5.67
CA THR A 195 11.38 -16.30 -4.71
C THR A 195 10.59 -16.63 -3.46
N ARG A 196 10.51 -17.91 -3.13
CA ARG A 196 9.80 -18.40 -1.94
C ARG A 196 10.72 -18.35 -0.74
N TRP A 197 10.41 -17.49 0.21
CA TRP A 197 11.05 -17.52 1.51
C TRP A 197 10.19 -16.83 2.56
N SER A 198 10.11 -17.43 3.75
CA SER A 198 9.53 -16.80 4.92
C SER A 198 10.55 -16.78 6.05
N ARG A 199 10.66 -15.61 6.72
CA ARG A 199 11.47 -15.44 7.93
C ARG A 199 10.85 -16.18 9.10
N ASN A 200 9.53 -16.12 9.17
CA ASN A 200 8.72 -16.68 10.24
C ASN A 200 7.74 -17.69 9.62
N PRO A 201 8.21 -18.86 9.14
CA PRO A 201 7.34 -19.88 8.55
C PRO A 201 6.21 -20.34 9.47
N THR A 202 6.42 -20.42 10.79
CA THR A 202 5.36 -20.79 11.73
C THR A 202 4.29 -19.70 11.79
N ILE A 203 4.69 -18.42 11.92
CA ILE A 203 3.76 -17.28 11.87
C ILE A 203 3.01 -17.24 10.53
N ALA A 204 3.72 -17.33 9.41
CA ALA A 204 3.12 -17.27 8.08
C ALA A 204 2.09 -18.39 7.87
N ARG A 205 2.44 -19.64 8.22
CA ARG A 205 1.51 -20.78 8.15
C ARG A 205 0.24 -20.51 8.98
N THR A 206 0.39 -19.98 10.18
CA THR A 206 -0.78 -19.74 11.03
C THR A 206 -1.64 -18.57 10.55
N LEU A 207 -1.07 -17.54 9.93
CA LEU A 207 -1.85 -16.50 9.25
C LEU A 207 -2.63 -17.05 8.03
N VAL A 208 -2.09 -18.06 7.34
CA VAL A 208 -2.84 -18.81 6.31
C VAL A 208 -3.99 -19.59 6.94
N GLU A 209 -3.75 -20.29 8.05
CA GLU A 209 -4.80 -21.03 8.78
C GLU A 209 -5.91 -20.11 9.31
N PHE A 210 -5.62 -18.84 9.62
CA PHE A 210 -6.63 -17.83 9.96
C PHE A 210 -7.39 -17.26 8.74
N GLY A 211 -7.01 -17.63 7.52
CA GLY A 211 -7.59 -17.13 6.28
C GLY A 211 -7.10 -15.76 5.82
N TRP A 212 -6.08 -15.19 6.47
CA TRP A 212 -5.54 -13.86 6.14
C TRP A 212 -4.55 -13.86 4.98
N VAL A 213 -3.87 -14.99 4.76
CA VAL A 213 -2.92 -15.19 3.65
C VAL A 213 -3.42 -16.34 2.80
N ARG A 214 -3.36 -16.19 1.47
CA ARG A 214 -3.53 -17.33 0.55
C ARG A 214 -2.17 -17.95 0.25
N GLU A 215 -2.08 -19.28 0.36
CA GLU A 215 -0.84 -20.06 0.14
C GLU A 215 -0.34 -20.12 -1.32
N LEU A 216 -0.84 -19.24 -2.21
CA LEU A 216 -0.73 -19.42 -3.66
C LEU A 216 0.48 -18.78 -4.33
N ASN A 217 1.46 -18.21 -3.60
CA ASN A 217 2.63 -17.51 -4.18
C ASN A 217 2.29 -16.37 -5.16
N GLU A 218 1.04 -15.92 -5.14
CA GLU A 218 0.55 -14.84 -6.00
C GLU A 218 0.59 -13.50 -5.27
N GLY A 219 0.82 -13.47 -3.95
CA GLY A 219 0.68 -12.25 -3.12
C GLY A 219 1.38 -11.03 -3.72
N VAL A 220 2.71 -11.05 -3.83
CA VAL A 220 3.48 -9.93 -4.39
C VAL A 220 3.10 -9.64 -5.84
N GLN A 221 3.01 -10.66 -6.71
CA GLN A 221 2.67 -10.45 -8.13
C GLN A 221 1.28 -9.83 -8.29
N ARG A 222 0.31 -10.27 -7.50
CA ARG A 222 -1.06 -9.78 -7.51
C ARG A 222 -1.17 -8.36 -6.96
N ILE A 223 -0.25 -7.90 -6.09
CA ILE A 223 -0.15 -6.45 -5.79
C ILE A 223 0.14 -5.67 -7.09
N TYR A 224 1.07 -6.14 -7.94
CA TYR A 224 1.33 -5.48 -9.23
C TYR A 224 0.11 -5.51 -10.15
N ASP A 225 -0.51 -6.68 -10.28
CA ASP A 225 -1.66 -6.87 -11.18
C ASP A 225 -2.86 -6.00 -10.74
N GLU A 226 -3.21 -5.99 -9.44
CA GLU A 226 -4.32 -5.19 -8.91
C GLU A 226 -4.05 -3.68 -8.99
N MET A 227 -2.81 -3.24 -8.77
CA MET A 227 -2.42 -1.84 -8.96
C MET A 227 -2.54 -1.44 -10.44
N ALA A 228 -2.14 -2.32 -11.37
CA ALA A 228 -2.27 -2.08 -12.81
C ALA A 228 -3.74 -2.05 -13.26
N ASP A 229 -4.58 -2.96 -12.75
CA ASP A 229 -6.02 -3.00 -13.03
C ASP A 229 -6.74 -1.75 -12.52
N PHE A 230 -6.23 -1.12 -11.46
CA PHE A 230 -6.68 0.17 -10.94
C PHE A 230 -6.04 1.38 -11.66
N PHE A 231 -5.27 1.16 -12.74
CA PHE A 231 -4.53 2.18 -13.48
C PHE A 231 -3.61 3.03 -12.59
N LEU A 232 -3.08 2.42 -11.53
CA LEU A 232 -2.10 3.03 -10.63
C LEU A 232 -0.68 2.70 -11.10
N ARG A 233 0.30 3.44 -10.55
CA ARG A 233 1.71 3.12 -10.79
C ARG A 233 2.06 1.79 -10.15
N GLU A 234 3.06 1.13 -10.71
CA GLU A 234 3.58 -0.10 -10.13
C GLU A 234 4.02 0.11 -8.66
N PRO A 235 3.74 -0.86 -7.77
CA PRO A 235 4.23 -0.82 -6.41
C PRO A 235 5.76 -0.85 -6.38
N THR A 236 6.35 -0.04 -5.51
CA THR A 236 7.81 0.03 -5.33
C THR A 236 8.22 -0.62 -4.03
N PHE A 237 9.11 -1.61 -4.12
CA PHE A 237 9.80 -2.17 -2.95
C PHE A 237 11.20 -1.58 -2.82
N SER A 238 11.63 -1.28 -1.60
CA SER A 238 12.97 -0.77 -1.29
C SER A 238 13.48 -1.29 0.06
N GLU A 239 14.79 -1.17 0.30
CA GLU A 239 15.41 -1.49 1.59
C GLU A 239 15.99 -0.22 2.27
N PRO A 240 15.16 0.69 2.79
CA PRO A 240 15.65 1.93 3.36
C PRO A 240 16.62 1.67 4.51
N ASN A 241 17.72 2.43 4.51
CA ASN A 241 18.83 2.35 5.47
C ASN A 241 19.49 0.95 5.57
N GLY A 242 19.16 0.04 4.66
CA GLY A 242 19.60 -1.35 4.69
C GLY A 242 19.23 -2.06 5.98
N SER A 243 18.11 -1.76 6.63
CA SER A 243 17.68 -2.42 7.88
C SER A 243 16.18 -2.67 7.96
N SER A 244 15.45 -2.36 6.90
CA SER A 244 13.99 -2.50 6.79
C SER A 244 13.62 -2.72 5.35
N VAL A 245 12.49 -3.37 5.10
CA VAL A 245 11.85 -3.45 3.78
C VAL A 245 10.66 -2.49 3.77
N GLN A 246 10.53 -1.71 2.70
CA GLN A 246 9.41 -0.79 2.51
C GLN A 246 8.69 -1.08 1.20
N LEU A 247 7.37 -1.21 1.28
CA LEU A 247 6.45 -1.16 0.15
C LEU A 247 5.87 0.25 0.05
N THR A 248 5.95 0.85 -1.13
CA THR A 248 5.29 2.12 -1.44
C THR A 248 4.26 1.91 -2.54
N LEU A 249 3.02 2.27 -2.25
CA LEU A 249 1.91 2.32 -3.19
C LEU A 249 1.63 3.79 -3.47
N GLU A 250 1.94 4.26 -4.67
CA GLU A 250 1.55 5.61 -5.09
C GLU A 250 0.08 5.58 -5.47
N ASN A 251 -0.71 6.50 -4.91
CA ASN A 251 -1.99 6.77 -5.53
C ASN A 251 -1.70 7.51 -6.83
N SER A 252 -2.62 7.34 -7.77
CA SER A 252 -2.51 8.09 -8.98
C SER A 252 -3.09 9.48 -8.72
N ALA A 253 -2.35 10.50 -9.14
CA ALA A 253 -2.91 11.81 -9.44
C ALA A 253 -4.11 11.72 -10.41
N THR A 254 -4.47 10.53 -10.92
CA THR A 254 -5.67 10.19 -11.69
C THR A 254 -6.97 10.30 -10.90
N SER A 255 -6.95 10.29 -9.56
CA SER A 255 -8.10 10.76 -8.77
C SER A 255 -8.30 12.30 -8.85
N ARG A 256 -7.27 13.04 -9.28
CA ARG A 256 -7.43 14.42 -9.79
C ARG A 256 -7.86 14.45 -11.26
N ILE A 257 -7.63 13.39 -12.04
CA ILE A 257 -8.07 13.26 -13.43
C ILE A 257 -9.56 12.88 -13.50
N LEU A 258 -10.10 12.02 -12.63
CA LEU A 258 -11.54 11.74 -12.54
C LEU A 258 -12.35 13.01 -12.19
N ARG A 259 -11.84 13.86 -11.28
CA ARG A 259 -12.41 15.20 -11.04
C ARG A 259 -12.29 16.15 -12.24
N ARG A 260 -11.30 15.95 -13.10
CA ARG A 260 -11.10 16.73 -14.32
C ARG A 260 -11.91 16.18 -15.49
N GLU A 261 -12.11 14.88 -15.62
CA GLU A 261 -12.91 14.31 -16.68
C GLU A 261 -14.38 14.64 -16.48
N ASP A 262 -14.89 14.63 -15.25
CA ASP A 262 -16.25 15.09 -14.97
C ASP A 262 -16.41 16.60 -15.20
N SER A 263 -15.38 17.42 -14.92
CA SER A 263 -15.43 18.87 -15.13
C SER A 263 -15.17 19.27 -16.59
N ILE A 264 -14.27 18.58 -17.29
CA ILE A 264 -14.05 18.69 -18.74
C ILE A 264 -15.30 18.17 -19.47
N ALA A 265 -15.94 17.10 -19.00
CA ALA A 265 -17.18 16.59 -19.58
C ALA A 265 -18.35 17.54 -19.34
N SER A 266 -18.39 18.27 -18.22
CA SER A 266 -19.35 19.36 -18.03
C SER A 266 -19.06 20.57 -18.93
N ASP A 267 -17.79 20.90 -19.17
CA ASP A 267 -17.38 22.07 -19.98
C ASP A 267 -17.49 21.82 -21.50
N PHE A 268 -17.21 20.60 -21.97
CA PHE A 268 -17.06 20.27 -23.40
C PHE A 268 -17.98 19.13 -23.90
N GLY A 269 -18.70 18.44 -23.01
CA GLY A 269 -19.61 17.35 -23.35
C GLY A 269 -18.93 15.99 -23.57
N LYS A 270 -19.55 14.91 -23.05
CA LYS A 270 -19.03 13.53 -23.14
C LYS A 270 -18.84 13.03 -24.58
N GLU A 271 -19.75 13.34 -25.50
CA GLU A 271 -19.62 12.92 -26.90
C GLU A 271 -18.41 13.55 -27.59
N THR A 272 -18.10 14.80 -27.27
CA THR A 272 -16.94 15.51 -27.84
C THR A 272 -15.63 14.89 -27.34
N LEU A 273 -15.58 14.46 -26.08
CA LEU A 273 -14.41 13.81 -25.50
C LEU A 273 -14.15 12.42 -26.09
N ASN A 274 -15.20 11.65 -26.36
CA ASN A 274 -15.08 10.33 -27.00
C ASN A 274 -14.55 10.40 -28.44
N ASN A 275 -14.65 11.57 -29.08
CA ASN A 275 -14.09 11.83 -30.41
C ASN A 275 -12.64 12.36 -30.39
N LEU A 276 -12.02 12.43 -29.22
CA LEU A 276 -10.60 12.75 -29.09
C LEU A 276 -9.75 11.49 -29.24
N SER A 277 -8.61 11.63 -29.91
CA SER A 277 -7.57 10.63 -29.83
C SER A 277 -6.99 10.56 -28.41
N GLU A 278 -6.38 9.42 -28.07
CA GLU A 278 -5.68 9.21 -26.79
C GLU A 278 -4.70 10.35 -26.44
N TYR A 279 -3.98 10.86 -27.44
CA TYR A 279 -3.02 11.96 -27.27
C TYR A 279 -3.68 13.33 -27.09
N GLU A 280 -4.83 13.57 -27.72
CA GLU A 280 -5.60 14.80 -27.52
C GLU A 280 -6.25 14.83 -26.15
N LEU A 281 -6.78 13.70 -25.70
CA LEU A 281 -7.35 13.57 -24.36
C LEU A 281 -6.26 13.79 -23.29
N ALA A 282 -5.10 13.14 -23.44
CA ALA A 282 -3.97 13.34 -22.54
C ALA A 282 -3.47 14.80 -22.52
N ALA A 283 -3.41 15.45 -23.69
CA ALA A 283 -3.03 16.86 -23.78
C ALA A 283 -4.06 17.77 -23.10
N LEU A 284 -5.35 17.55 -23.32
CA LEU A 284 -6.44 18.33 -22.73
C LEU A 284 -6.45 18.21 -21.20
N GLN A 285 -6.34 16.99 -20.67
CA GLN A 285 -6.24 16.73 -19.23
C GLN A 285 -5.03 17.44 -18.59
N TYR A 286 -3.91 17.49 -19.32
CA TYR A 286 -2.70 18.17 -18.89
C TYR A 286 -2.89 19.69 -18.83
N VAL A 287 -3.47 20.31 -19.88
CA VAL A 287 -3.74 21.76 -19.89
C VAL A 287 -4.75 22.14 -18.82
N TYR A 288 -5.82 21.34 -18.67
CA TYR A 288 -6.87 21.58 -17.70
C TYR A 288 -6.33 21.62 -16.27
N GLY A 289 -5.31 20.82 -16.00
CA GLY A 289 -4.65 20.81 -14.71
C GLY A 289 -3.72 21.95 -14.38
N LYS A 290 -3.13 22.55 -15.42
CA LYS A 290 -2.08 23.56 -15.29
C LYS A 290 -2.60 24.96 -15.58
N GLY A 291 -3.78 25.08 -16.18
CA GLY A 291 -4.40 26.32 -16.66
C GLY A 291 -3.80 26.81 -17.98
N LYS A 292 -2.48 26.67 -18.19
CA LYS A 292 -1.80 26.97 -19.45
C LYS A 292 -0.63 26.02 -19.73
N VAL A 293 -0.29 25.86 -21.01
CA VAL A 293 0.79 24.98 -21.47
C VAL A 293 1.54 25.57 -22.66
N THR A 294 2.84 25.34 -22.76
CA THR A 294 3.63 25.57 -23.98
C THR A 294 3.86 24.27 -24.76
N VAL A 295 4.20 24.36 -26.05
CA VAL A 295 4.54 23.17 -26.85
C VAL A 295 5.66 22.35 -26.22
N LYS A 296 6.67 23.02 -25.62
CA LYS A 296 7.79 22.36 -24.96
C LYS A 296 7.31 21.55 -23.75
N GLU A 297 6.50 22.16 -22.88
CA GLU A 297 5.98 21.51 -21.69
C GLU A 297 5.11 20.28 -22.01
N LEU A 298 4.27 20.37 -23.06
CA LEU A 298 3.50 19.21 -23.50
C LEU A 298 4.39 18.12 -24.12
N SER A 299 5.44 18.52 -24.86
CA SER A 299 6.43 17.60 -25.43
C SER A 299 7.13 16.79 -24.34
N ASP A 300 7.57 17.48 -23.27
CA ASP A 300 8.22 16.89 -22.12
C ASP A 300 7.26 15.94 -21.37
N TYR A 301 5.99 16.34 -21.21
CA TYR A 301 4.96 15.53 -20.56
C TYR A 301 4.63 14.24 -21.33
N LEU A 302 4.44 14.32 -22.65
CA LEU A 302 4.09 13.17 -23.49
C LEU A 302 5.32 12.32 -23.85
N GLY A 303 6.54 12.77 -23.54
CA GLY A 303 7.78 12.13 -23.99
C GLY A 303 7.92 12.13 -25.53
N ARG A 304 7.38 13.14 -26.21
CA ARG A 304 7.34 13.25 -27.68
C ARG A 304 8.00 14.54 -28.15
N SER A 305 8.40 14.59 -29.42
CA SER A 305 8.99 15.81 -29.99
C SER A 305 7.95 16.92 -30.17
N GLY A 306 8.39 18.18 -30.16
CA GLY A 306 7.53 19.32 -30.48
C GLY A 306 6.93 19.31 -31.89
N LYS A 307 7.44 18.47 -32.81
CA LYS A 307 6.81 18.23 -34.12
C LYS A 307 5.52 17.40 -34.00
N VAL A 308 5.38 16.60 -32.94
CA VAL A 308 4.21 15.76 -32.63
C VAL A 308 3.25 16.49 -31.70
N SER A 309 3.77 17.15 -30.65
CA SER A 309 2.92 17.83 -29.65
C SER A 309 2.24 19.10 -30.17
N ARG A 310 2.85 19.78 -31.15
CA ARG A 310 2.28 21.01 -31.74
C ARG A 310 1.00 20.74 -32.56
N PRO A 311 0.94 19.75 -33.46
CA PRO A 311 -0.30 19.35 -34.12
C PRO A 311 -1.44 19.00 -33.15
N ILE A 312 -1.14 18.32 -32.03
CA ILE A 312 -2.15 17.96 -31.02
C ILE A 312 -2.79 19.21 -30.42
N LEU A 313 -1.98 20.18 -29.98
CA LEU A 313 -2.48 21.45 -29.43
C LEU A 313 -3.27 22.25 -30.47
N LYS A 314 -2.83 22.25 -31.74
CA LYS A 314 -3.59 22.90 -32.82
C LYS A 314 -4.95 22.26 -33.04
N SER A 315 -5.02 20.92 -33.07
CA SER A 315 -6.28 20.19 -33.21
C SER A 315 -7.26 20.54 -32.07
N LEU A 316 -6.78 20.62 -30.83
CA LEU A 316 -7.61 21.02 -29.68
C LEU A 316 -8.10 22.48 -29.76
N VAL A 317 -7.32 23.38 -30.38
CA VAL A 317 -7.76 24.76 -30.68
C VAL A 317 -8.84 24.77 -31.76
N GLU A 318 -8.68 23.98 -32.83
CA GLU A 318 -9.68 23.84 -33.90
C GLU A 318 -11.01 23.27 -33.36
N LYS A 319 -10.92 22.35 -32.40
CA LYS A 319 -12.06 21.78 -31.65
C LYS A 319 -12.65 22.72 -30.59
N ARG A 320 -12.13 23.96 -30.46
CA ARG A 320 -12.55 24.98 -29.48
C ARG A 320 -12.44 24.52 -28.02
N MET A 321 -11.48 23.64 -27.73
CA MET A 321 -11.18 23.19 -26.36
C MET A 321 -10.08 24.02 -25.71
N LEU A 322 -9.19 24.58 -26.52
CA LEU A 322 -8.10 25.45 -26.10
C LEU A 322 -8.09 26.76 -26.88
N ASP A 323 -7.54 27.81 -26.28
CA ASP A 323 -7.17 29.06 -26.95
C ASP A 323 -5.65 29.16 -27.07
N TRP A 324 -5.17 29.61 -28.23
CA TRP A 324 -3.75 29.92 -28.44
C TRP A 324 -3.46 31.40 -28.19
N HIS A 325 -2.36 31.68 -27.50
CA HIS A 325 -1.89 33.02 -27.17
C HIS A 325 -0.45 33.21 -27.66
N GLY A 326 -0.22 34.21 -28.50
CA GLY A 326 1.11 34.58 -28.98
C GLY A 326 1.06 35.64 -30.09
N ASN A 327 2.18 36.31 -30.34
CA ASN A 327 2.28 37.33 -31.40
C ASN A 327 2.64 36.73 -32.77
N SER A 328 3.28 35.56 -32.80
CA SER A 328 3.63 34.84 -34.02
C SER A 328 3.86 33.35 -33.75
N LEU A 329 3.90 32.53 -34.80
CA LEU A 329 4.19 31.08 -34.70
C LEU A 329 5.56 30.76 -34.06
N HIS A 330 6.48 31.73 -34.05
CA HIS A 330 7.83 31.62 -33.49
C HIS A 330 7.99 32.40 -32.18
N ASP A 331 6.90 32.94 -31.62
CA ASP A 331 6.95 33.65 -30.35
C ASP A 331 7.42 32.69 -29.24
N PRO A 332 8.53 32.99 -28.54
CA PRO A 332 9.04 32.17 -27.45
C PRO A 332 8.14 32.20 -26.22
N SER A 333 7.24 33.18 -26.11
CA SER A 333 6.26 33.33 -25.04
C SER A 333 4.90 32.69 -25.33
N GLN A 334 4.73 32.03 -26.49
CA GLN A 334 3.45 31.44 -26.87
C GLN A 334 2.99 30.33 -25.90
N TYR A 335 1.70 30.30 -25.62
CA TYR A 335 1.09 29.25 -24.81
C TYR A 335 -0.36 28.97 -25.24
N TYR A 336 -0.90 27.88 -24.72
CA TYR A 336 -2.29 27.46 -24.90
C TYR A 336 -2.96 27.43 -23.53
N SER A 337 -4.21 27.86 -23.43
CA SER A 337 -5.04 27.77 -22.21
C SER A 337 -6.37 27.11 -22.53
N LEU A 338 -7.11 26.69 -21.51
CA LEU A 338 -8.49 26.24 -21.70
C LEU A 338 -9.34 27.32 -22.36
N HIS A 339 -10.18 26.89 -23.31
CA HIS A 339 -11.26 27.75 -23.81
C HIS A 339 -12.32 27.92 -22.71
N PRO A 340 -12.79 29.14 -22.42
CA PRO A 340 -13.80 29.36 -21.38
C PRO A 340 -15.11 28.63 -21.71
N SER A 341 -15.65 27.85 -20.76
CA SER A 341 -16.99 27.28 -20.85
C SER A 341 -18.06 28.39 -20.78
N LYS A 342 -19.18 28.19 -21.47
CA LYS A 342 -20.34 29.09 -21.45
C LYS A 342 -21.30 28.80 -20.32
#